data_AF-A0A5C9CUZ0-F1
#
_entry.id   AF-A0A5C9CUZ0-F1
#
_cell.length_a   1.000
_cell.length_b   1.000
_cell.length_c   1.000
_cell.angle_alpha   90.00
_cell.angle_beta   90.00
_cell.angle_gamma   90.00
#
_symmetry.space_group_name_H-M   'P 1'
#
loop_
_entity.id
_entity.type
_entity.pdbx_description
1 polymer ?
#
loop_
_entity_poly.entity_id
_entity_poly.type
_entity_poly.pdbx_seq_one_letter_code
_entity_poly.pdbx_strand_id
1 'polypeptide(L)'
;MLLEVEQTLVEGAGAAGLAALLKCADRFKGKKLGLVLSGGNIDPLLLAAIIERGMVRAGRLARLKVSARDVPGTLALITATVASAGANINEVHHQRAFTTLAAQNVEIELVIQTRGPQHIADVMTALQVAGLDAQCVQ
;
A
#
# COMPACT_ATOMS: atom_id res chain seq x y z
N MET A 1 0.96 15.39 3.33
CA MET A 1 0.78 16.87 3.47
C MET A 1 1.92 17.67 2.84
N LEU A 2 3.13 17.79 3.42
CA LEU A 2 4.20 18.60 2.79
C LEU A 2 4.61 18.08 1.40
N LEU A 3 4.98 16.80 1.30
CA LEU A 3 5.38 16.22 0.02
C LEU A 3 4.20 16.02 -0.94
N GLU A 4 3.06 15.55 -0.43
CA GLU A 4 1.91 15.19 -1.27
C GLU A 4 1.07 16.38 -1.74
N VAL A 5 0.94 17.43 -0.92
CA VAL A 5 0.06 18.57 -1.21
C VAL A 5 0.90 19.78 -1.60
N GLU A 6 1.82 20.18 -0.73
CA GLU A 6 2.67 21.37 -0.94
C GLU A 6 3.87 21.11 -1.87
N GLN A 7 4.04 19.86 -2.34
CA GLN A 7 5.17 19.42 -3.18
C GLN A 7 6.55 19.84 -2.63
N THR A 8 6.65 19.97 -1.31
CA THR A 8 7.84 20.47 -0.62
C THR A 8 8.45 19.35 0.23
N LEU A 9 9.74 19.08 0.00
CA LEU A 9 10.49 18.05 0.68
C LEU A 9 11.20 18.61 1.92
N VAL A 10 10.99 17.97 3.06
CA VAL A 10 11.55 18.40 4.35
C VAL A 10 11.94 17.18 5.17
N GLU A 11 13.08 17.22 5.84
CA GLU A 11 13.50 16.18 6.78
C GLU A 11 12.70 16.22 8.09
N GLY A 12 12.84 15.19 8.93
CA GLY A 12 12.14 15.10 10.20
C GLY A 12 12.34 16.32 11.11
N ALA A 13 13.56 16.83 11.23
CA ALA A 13 13.85 18.02 12.04
C ALA A 13 13.21 19.29 11.45
N GLY A 14 13.30 19.48 10.13
CA GLY A 14 12.68 20.63 9.44
C GLY A 14 11.15 20.61 9.48
N ALA A 15 10.55 19.43 9.63
CA ALA A 15 9.10 19.25 9.72
C ALA A 15 8.57 19.29 11.17
N ALA A 16 9.44 19.40 12.18
CA ALA A 16 9.05 19.34 13.59
C ALA A 16 8.05 20.43 13.98
N GLY A 17 8.22 21.65 13.45
CA GLY A 17 7.28 22.74 13.67
C GLY A 17 5.89 22.44 13.11
N LEU A 18 5.81 21.82 11.92
CA LEU A 18 4.52 21.37 11.36
C LEU A 18 3.89 20.28 12.22
N ALA A 19 4.69 19.31 12.68
CA ALA A 19 4.21 18.23 13.54
C ALA A 19 3.62 18.78 14.86
N ALA A 20 4.24 19.81 15.44
CA ALA A 20 3.71 20.49 16.62
C ALA A 20 2.39 21.22 16.34
N LEU A 21 2.27 21.88 15.18
CA LEU A 21 1.03 22.55 14.76
C LEU A 21 -0.11 21.57 14.57
N LEU A 22 0.13 20.43 13.91
CA LEU A 22 -0.88 19.39 13.71
C LEU A 22 -1.29 18.74 15.04
N LYS A 23 -0.33 18.43 15.91
CA LYS A 23 -0.61 17.79 17.21
C LYS A 23 -1.34 18.72 18.19
N CYS A 24 -1.06 20.02 18.13
CA CYS A 24 -1.60 21.02 19.06
C CYS A 24 -2.50 22.05 18.38
N ALA A 25 -3.26 21.65 17.36
CA ALA A 25 -3.99 22.56 16.47
C ALA A 25 -4.88 23.57 17.21
N ASP A 26 -5.54 23.16 18.30
CA ASP A 26 -6.43 24.01 19.08
C ASP A 26 -5.73 25.25 19.67
N ARG A 27 -4.44 25.16 20.02
CA ARG A 27 -3.65 26.28 20.58
C ARG A 27 -3.43 27.40 19.57
N PHE A 28 -3.62 27.10 18.29
CA PHE A 28 -3.28 27.95 17.15
C PHE A 28 -4.49 28.38 16.34
N LYS A 29 -5.71 27.92 16.70
CA LYS A 29 -6.95 28.24 16.00
C LYS A 29 -7.17 29.75 15.88
N GLY A 30 -7.52 30.20 14.68
CA GLY A 30 -7.80 31.62 14.39
C GLY A 30 -6.55 32.52 14.27
N LYS A 31 -5.34 31.98 14.42
CA LYS A 31 -4.09 32.74 14.27
C LYS A 31 -3.54 32.59 12.85
N LYS A 32 -2.93 33.65 12.33
CA LYS A 32 -2.08 33.58 11.14
C LYS A 32 -0.67 33.16 11.58
N LEU A 33 -0.16 32.07 11.03
CA LEU A 33 1.12 31.50 11.42
C LEU A 33 2.05 31.39 10.21
N GLY A 34 3.32 31.73 10.40
CA GLY A 34 4.40 31.37 9.49
C GLY A 34 5.18 30.19 10.07
N LEU A 35 5.46 29.19 9.23
CA LEU A 35 6.29 28.06 9.59
C LEU A 35 7.57 28.08 8.75
N VAL A 36 8.72 28.03 9.42
CA VAL A 36 10.02 27.88 8.74
C VAL A 36 10.32 26.40 8.57
N LEU A 37 10.53 25.98 7.32
CA LEU A 37 10.97 24.63 6.97
C LEU A 37 12.50 24.66 6.82
N SER A 38 13.21 24.18 7.84
CA SER A 38 14.65 24.46 7.99
C SER A 38 15.61 23.45 7.35
N GLY A 39 15.13 22.36 6.75
CA GLY A 39 16.01 21.33 6.16
C GLY A 39 15.28 20.35 5.23
N GLY A 40 15.97 19.89 4.18
CA GLY A 40 15.40 19.04 3.12
C GLY A 40 16.45 18.16 2.41
N ASN A 41 17.61 17.96 3.02
CA ASN A 41 18.67 17.07 2.52
C ASN A 41 18.42 15.63 2.97
N ILE A 42 17.32 15.05 2.48
CA ILE A 42 17.01 13.65 2.72
C ILE A 42 17.73 12.76 1.71
N ASP A 43 18.25 11.63 2.19
CA ASP A 43 18.77 10.58 1.32
C ASP A 43 17.65 10.04 0.39
N PRO A 44 17.89 9.92 -0.93
CA PRO A 44 16.86 9.45 -1.87
C PRO A 44 16.33 8.05 -1.59
N LEU A 45 17.15 7.13 -1.07
CA LEU A 45 16.71 5.77 -0.74
C LEU A 45 15.81 5.79 0.51
N LEU A 46 16.17 6.61 1.50
CA LEU A 46 15.31 6.86 2.65
C LEU A 46 13.97 7.49 2.24
N LEU A 47 13.98 8.45 1.32
CA LEU A 47 12.77 9.05 0.78
C LEU A 47 11.87 8.01 0.10
N ALA A 48 12.44 7.17 -0.77
CA ALA A 48 11.71 6.10 -1.43
C ALA A 48 11.04 5.15 -0.42
N ALA A 49 11.78 4.70 0.60
CA ALA A 49 11.24 3.84 1.66
C ALA A 49 10.11 4.50 2.47
N ILE A 50 10.19 5.82 2.71
CA ILE A 50 9.13 6.56 3.40
C ILE A 50 7.88 6.69 2.52
N ILE A 51 8.05 6.99 1.23
CA ILE A 51 6.95 7.06 0.27
C ILE A 51 6.23 5.71 0.21
N GLU A 52 6.97 4.61 0.09
CA GLU A 52 6.42 3.27 0.02
C GLU A 52 5.59 2.92 1.28
N ARG A 53 6.13 3.17 2.48
CA ARG A 53 5.38 3.03 3.74
C ARG A 53 4.15 3.93 3.79
N GLY A 54 4.24 5.14 3.24
CA GLY A 54 3.12 6.06 3.10
C GLY A 54 2.03 5.51 2.18
N MET A 55 2.40 4.88 1.06
CA MET A 55 1.45 4.20 0.17
C MET A 55 0.76 3.04 0.86
N VAL A 56 1.48 2.21 1.63
CA VAL A 56 0.89 1.11 2.42
C VAL A 56 -0.13 1.66 3.43
N ARG A 57 0.25 2.67 4.22
CA ARG A 57 -0.65 3.28 5.22
C ARG A 57 -1.89 3.93 4.60
N ALA A 58 -1.76 4.49 3.41
CA ALA A 58 -2.87 5.08 2.67
C ALA A 58 -3.72 4.03 1.93
N GLY A 59 -3.37 2.74 2.01
CA GLY A 59 -4.01 1.66 1.26
C GLY A 59 -3.74 1.74 -0.25
N ARG A 60 -2.79 2.57 -0.71
CA ARG A 60 -2.43 2.70 -2.13
C ARG A 60 -1.46 1.63 -2.61
N LEU A 61 -0.86 0.88 -1.68
CA LEU A 61 -0.10 -0.33 -1.93
C LEU A 61 -0.59 -1.38 -0.92
N ALA A 62 -0.89 -2.58 -1.36
CA ALA A 62 -1.40 -3.65 -0.51
C ALA A 62 -0.78 -4.99 -0.89
N ARG A 63 -0.55 -5.84 0.11
CA ARG A 63 -0.12 -7.22 -0.09
C ARG A 63 -1.32 -8.14 0.11
N LEU A 64 -1.60 -8.97 -0.88
CA LEU A 64 -2.66 -9.97 -0.83
C LEU A 64 -2.04 -11.36 -0.84
N LYS A 65 -2.63 -12.27 -0.09
CA LYS A 65 -2.36 -13.69 -0.14
C LYS A 65 -3.60 -14.39 -0.70
N VAL A 66 -3.44 -15.12 -1.79
CA VAL A 66 -4.53 -15.82 -2.47
C VAL A 66 -4.24 -17.32 -2.45
N SER A 67 -5.15 -18.09 -1.88
CA SER A 67 -5.10 -19.55 -1.85
C SER A 67 -6.03 -20.11 -2.91
N ALA A 68 -5.51 -21.02 -3.73
CA ALA A 68 -6.28 -21.65 -4.81
C ALA A 68 -5.78 -23.06 -5.11
N ARG A 69 -6.57 -23.83 -5.86
CA ARG A 69 -6.14 -25.15 -6.35
C ARG A 69 -5.02 -24.99 -7.37
N ASP A 70 -4.00 -25.84 -7.28
CA ASP A 70 -2.85 -25.82 -8.19
C ASP A 70 -3.19 -26.52 -9.52
N VAL A 71 -4.01 -25.86 -10.34
CA VAL A 71 -4.37 -26.30 -11.69
C VAL A 71 -3.93 -25.26 -12.73
N PRO A 72 -3.70 -25.67 -13.98
CA PRO A 72 -3.39 -24.73 -15.05
C PRO A 72 -4.47 -23.64 -15.18
N GLY A 73 -4.04 -22.38 -15.31
CA GLY A 73 -4.93 -21.23 -15.45
C GLY A 73 -5.28 -20.50 -14.16
N THR A 74 -5.01 -21.07 -12.98
CA THR A 74 -5.33 -20.42 -11.69
C THR A 74 -4.69 -19.03 -11.55
N LEU A 75 -3.40 -18.89 -11.85
CA LEU A 75 -2.73 -17.58 -11.80
C LEU A 75 -3.32 -16.60 -12.81
N ALA A 76 -3.71 -17.07 -14.00
CA ALA A 76 -4.34 -16.21 -15.02
C ALA A 76 -5.72 -15.71 -14.55
N LEU A 77 -6.51 -16.56 -13.87
CA LEU A 77 -7.78 -16.17 -13.27
C LEU A 77 -7.57 -15.10 -12.19
N ILE A 78 -6.59 -15.29 -11.30
CA ILE A 78 -6.26 -14.35 -10.24
C ILE A 78 -5.86 -12.98 -10.83
N THR A 79 -4.89 -12.96 -11.75
CA THR A 79 -4.41 -11.70 -12.33
C THR A 79 -5.47 -11.00 -13.16
N ALA A 80 -6.29 -11.74 -13.91
CA ALA A 80 -7.43 -11.18 -14.65
C ALA A 80 -8.50 -10.60 -13.72
N THR A 81 -8.76 -11.23 -12.57
CA THR A 81 -9.73 -10.72 -11.58
C THR A 81 -9.23 -9.42 -10.96
N VAL A 82 -7.95 -9.36 -10.57
CA VAL A 82 -7.33 -8.13 -10.04
C VAL A 82 -7.35 -7.00 -11.07
N ALA A 83 -7.02 -7.31 -12.33
CA ALA A 83 -7.04 -6.35 -13.42
C ALA A 83 -8.46 -5.83 -13.72
N SER A 84 -9.47 -6.71 -13.71
CA SER A 84 -10.88 -6.33 -13.92
C SER A 84 -11.42 -5.44 -12.80
N ALA A 85 -10.92 -5.63 -11.58
CA ALA A 85 -11.20 -4.75 -10.45
C ALA A 85 -10.44 -3.41 -10.51
N GLY A 86 -9.57 -3.21 -11.51
CA GLY A 86 -8.87 -1.94 -11.77
C GLY A 86 -7.62 -1.72 -10.91
N ALA A 87 -7.05 -2.77 -10.31
CA ALA A 87 -5.79 -2.71 -9.56
C ALA A 87 -4.60 -3.13 -10.42
N ASN A 88 -3.45 -2.48 -10.20
CA ASN A 88 -2.19 -2.86 -10.85
C ASN A 88 -1.44 -3.86 -9.97
N ILE A 89 -0.72 -4.79 -10.60
CA ILE A 89 0.11 -5.78 -9.91
C ILE A 89 1.57 -5.35 -10.05
N ASN A 90 2.24 -5.15 -8.92
CA ASN A 90 3.66 -4.80 -8.86
C ASN A 90 4.53 -6.05 -8.78
N GLU A 91 4.11 -7.01 -7.96
CA GLU A 91 4.86 -8.25 -7.73
C GLU A 91 3.90 -9.43 -7.62
N VAL A 92 4.38 -10.57 -8.11
CA VAL A 92 3.72 -11.88 -7.95
C VAL A 92 4.76 -12.83 -7.41
N HIS A 93 4.52 -13.34 -6.21
CA HIS A 93 5.32 -14.39 -5.62
C HIS A 93 4.49 -15.68 -5.56
N HIS A 94 4.97 -16.70 -6.26
CA HIS A 94 4.27 -17.96 -6.45
C HIS A 94 5.26 -19.10 -6.24
N GLN A 95 5.06 -19.88 -5.19
CA GLN A 95 5.94 -21.00 -4.84
C GLN A 95 5.17 -22.32 -4.91
N ARG A 96 5.66 -23.24 -5.75
CA ARG A 96 5.11 -24.59 -5.90
C ARG A 96 5.96 -25.69 -5.26
N ALA A 97 7.28 -25.51 -5.23
CA ALA A 97 8.23 -26.57 -4.92
C ALA A 97 8.62 -26.68 -3.44
N PHE A 98 8.28 -25.68 -2.60
CA PHE A 98 8.78 -25.56 -1.23
C PHE A 98 7.70 -25.19 -0.20
N THR A 99 6.44 -25.51 -0.46
CA THR A 99 5.34 -25.22 0.47
C THR A 99 5.01 -26.44 1.34
N THR A 100 4.61 -26.21 2.59
CA THR A 100 4.12 -27.26 3.53
C THR A 100 2.62 -27.55 3.36
N LEU A 101 1.98 -26.91 2.39
CA LEU A 101 0.57 -27.08 2.07
C LEU A 101 0.33 -28.46 1.46
N ALA A 102 -0.86 -29.03 1.69
CA ALA A 102 -1.26 -30.26 1.01
C ALA A 102 -1.06 -30.09 -0.51
N ALA A 103 -0.54 -31.13 -1.18
CA ALA A 103 0.00 -31.10 -2.56
C ALA A 103 -0.93 -30.55 -3.66
N GLN A 104 -2.17 -30.17 -3.35
CA GLN A 104 -3.19 -29.68 -4.28
C GLN A 104 -3.51 -28.18 -4.15
N ASN A 105 -2.97 -27.48 -3.14
CA ASN A 105 -3.21 -26.06 -2.95
C ASN A 105 -1.91 -25.27 -3.16
N VAL A 106 -2.05 -24.13 -3.82
CA VAL A 106 -0.98 -23.16 -4.00
C VAL A 106 -1.36 -21.83 -3.39
N GLU A 107 -0.34 -21.16 -2.87
CA GLU A 107 -0.44 -19.84 -2.30
C GLU A 107 0.31 -18.85 -3.19
N ILE A 108 -0.40 -17.80 -3.58
CA ILE A 108 0.13 -16.73 -4.43
C ILE A 108 0.05 -15.45 -3.63
N GLU A 109 1.19 -14.83 -3.41
CA GLU A 109 1.28 -13.51 -2.82
C GLU A 109 1.40 -12.47 -3.93
N LEU A 110 0.61 -11.40 -3.81
CA LEU A 110 0.54 -10.31 -4.76
C LEU A 110 0.84 -9.01 -4.02
N VAL A 111 1.68 -8.17 -4.60
CA VAL A 111 1.76 -6.77 -4.21
C VAL A 111 0.99 -5.98 -5.26
N ILE A 112 -0.08 -5.30 -4.85
CA ILE A 112 -0.96 -4.55 -5.74
C ILE A 112 -1.01 -3.06 -5.38
N GLN A 113 -1.11 -2.22 -6.40
CA GLN A 113 -1.43 -0.80 -6.24
C GLN A 113 -2.93 -0.59 -6.32
N THR A 114 -3.45 0.23 -5.39
CA THR A 114 -4.87 0.51 -5.30
C THR A 114 -5.14 2.01 -5.08
N ARG A 115 -6.40 2.42 -5.11
CA ARG A 115 -6.83 3.80 -4.86
C ARG A 115 -7.10 4.11 -3.38
N GLY A 116 -6.92 3.14 -2.50
CA GLY A 116 -7.15 3.26 -1.06
C GLY A 116 -7.93 2.06 -0.49
N PRO A 117 -8.28 2.11 0.81
CA PRO A 117 -8.85 0.96 1.52
C PRO A 117 -10.13 0.38 0.90
N GLN A 118 -11.02 1.24 0.39
CA GLN A 118 -12.23 0.78 -0.28
C GLN A 118 -11.92 -0.05 -1.53
N HIS A 119 -10.95 0.40 -2.33
CA HIS A 119 -10.55 -0.32 -3.54
C HIS A 119 -9.93 -1.69 -3.22
N ILE A 120 -9.20 -1.80 -2.10
CA ILE A 120 -8.73 -3.11 -1.61
C ILE A 120 -9.93 -4.03 -1.33
N ALA A 121 -10.96 -3.54 -0.63
CA ALA A 121 -12.15 -4.32 -0.33
C ALA A 121 -12.89 -4.76 -1.61
N ASP A 122 -12.96 -3.90 -2.62
CA ASP A 122 -13.58 -4.21 -3.91
C ASP A 122 -12.82 -5.33 -4.64
N VAL A 123 -11.48 -5.26 -4.67
CA VAL A 123 -10.61 -6.31 -5.25
C VAL A 123 -10.77 -7.63 -4.50
N MET A 124 -10.80 -7.59 -3.16
CA MET A 124 -10.99 -8.78 -2.32
C MET A 124 -12.34 -9.44 -2.56
N THR A 125 -13.39 -8.63 -2.70
CA THR A 125 -14.74 -9.11 -3.04
C THR A 125 -14.75 -9.77 -4.42
N ALA A 126 -14.10 -9.16 -5.41
CA ALA A 126 -14.01 -9.73 -6.75
C ALA A 126 -13.28 -11.10 -6.76
N LEU A 127 -12.19 -11.23 -6.00
CA LEU A 127 -11.46 -12.49 -5.83
C LEU A 127 -12.36 -13.57 -5.17
N GLN A 128 -13.09 -13.20 -4.11
CA GLN A 128 -14.02 -14.12 -3.44
C GLN A 128 -15.15 -14.58 -4.35
N VAL A 129 -15.74 -13.66 -5.14
CA VAL A 129 -16.79 -13.99 -6.13
C VAL A 129 -16.25 -14.93 -7.22
N ALA A 130 -14.98 -14.81 -7.58
CA ALA A 130 -14.31 -15.74 -8.50
C ALA A 130 -13.96 -17.10 -7.87
N GLY A 131 -14.35 -17.34 -6.62
CA GLY A 131 -14.10 -18.58 -5.89
C GLY A 131 -12.67 -18.71 -5.36
N LEU A 132 -11.95 -17.59 -5.24
CA LEU A 132 -10.59 -17.53 -4.72
C LEU A 132 -10.61 -17.08 -3.26
N ASP A 133 -9.94 -17.82 -2.39
CA ASP A 133 -9.77 -17.41 -0.99
C ASP A 133 -8.64 -16.39 -0.91
N ALA A 134 -8.96 -15.15 -0.55
CA ALA A 134 -8.03 -14.03 -0.54
C ALA A 134 -8.01 -13.37 0.84
N GLN A 135 -6.80 -12.97 1.26
CA GLN A 135 -6.53 -12.32 2.54
C GLN A 135 -5.61 -11.12 2.31
N CYS A 136 -5.85 -10.00 2.98
CA CYS A 136 -4.90 -8.90 3.00
C CYS A 136 -3.83 -9.17 4.08
N VAL A 137 -2.56 -9.04 3.73
CA VAL A 137 -1.43 -9.21 4.65
C VAL A 137 -0.99 -7.81 5.09
N GLN A 138 -0.98 -7.58 6.41
CA GLN A 138 -0.54 -6.31 7.01
C GLN A 138 0.98 -6.22 7.09
#